data_AF-A0A7J7FJD9-F1
#
_entry.id   AF-A0A7J7FJD9-F1
#
_cell.length_a   1.000
_cell.length_b   1.000
_cell.length_c   1.000
_cell.angle_alpha   90.00
_cell.angle_beta   90.00
_cell.angle_gamma   90.00
#
_symmetry.space_group_name_H-M   'P 1'
#
loop_
_entity.id
_entity.type
_entity.pdbx_description
1 polymer ?
#
loop_
_entity_poly.entity_id
_entity_poly.type
_entity_poly.pdbx_seq_one_letter_code
_entity_poly.pdbx_strand_id
1 'polypeptide(L)'
;MAQGLYHEEFARAGKQAGLQVWRIEKLELVPVPESVYGDFYVGDAYLVLHTAKASQGFTYRLHFWLGKARRAAGPGRAQVAAGRGCGGAEIGSLELGLGGVPQTRPDGKPVAPKFCLHSFPCLRNEVLSFAISGKECTQDESTAAAIFTVQMDDYLGGKPVQNRELQGYESTDFVGYFKGGLKYKAGGVASGLNHVLTNDLTAERLLHVKGRRVVRATEVPLTWDSFNKGDCFIIDLGTEIYQWCGSSCNKYERLKASQVATGIRDNERNGRSQLIVVEEGSEPSELIEVL
;
A
#
# COMPACT_ATOMS: atom_id res chain seq x y z
N MET A 1 -7.50 -18.80 27.50
CA MET A 1 -7.51 -18.96 26.03
C MET A 1 -8.33 -17.82 25.45
N ALA A 2 -7.70 -16.72 25.05
CA ALA A 2 -8.38 -15.54 24.52
C ALA A 2 -8.68 -15.75 23.02
N GLN A 3 -9.69 -16.55 22.70
CA GLN A 3 -10.08 -16.87 21.31
C GLN A 3 -11.22 -15.99 20.78
N GLY A 4 -11.47 -14.80 21.36
CA GLY A 4 -12.59 -13.95 20.93
C GLY A 4 -12.33 -12.44 20.94
N LEU A 5 -11.08 -11.97 21.07
CA LEU A 5 -10.77 -10.52 21.13
C LEU A 5 -9.99 -10.00 19.91
N TYR A 6 -9.40 -10.88 19.10
CA TYR A 6 -8.49 -10.52 18.02
C TYR A 6 -8.97 -11.07 16.69
N HIS A 7 -8.64 -10.37 15.61
CA HIS A 7 -8.93 -10.76 14.24
C HIS A 7 -8.34 -12.15 13.92
N GLU A 8 -9.01 -12.94 13.08
CA GLU A 8 -8.64 -14.34 12.80
C GLU A 8 -7.21 -14.49 12.25
N GLU A 9 -6.80 -13.57 11.37
CA GLU A 9 -5.47 -13.55 10.77
C GLU A 9 -4.33 -13.41 11.80
N PHE A 10 -4.60 -12.91 13.01
CA PHE A 10 -3.59 -12.81 14.06
C PHE A 10 -3.13 -14.19 14.52
N ALA A 11 -4.02 -15.19 14.48
CA ALA A 11 -3.66 -16.57 14.82
C ALA A 11 -2.56 -17.13 13.90
N ARG A 12 -2.45 -16.61 12.67
CA ARG A 12 -1.46 -17.01 11.66
C ARG A 12 -0.23 -16.10 11.63
N ALA A 13 -0.32 -14.90 12.17
CA ALA A 13 0.75 -13.92 12.15
C ALA A 13 1.97 -14.35 12.99
N GLY A 14 3.16 -14.20 12.42
CA GLY A 14 4.43 -14.34 13.13
C GLY A 14 4.79 -15.74 13.64
N LYS A 15 4.12 -16.79 13.14
CA LYS A 15 4.36 -18.18 13.57
C LYS A 15 5.61 -18.80 12.96
N GLN A 16 6.05 -18.29 11.81
CA GLN A 16 7.24 -18.75 11.10
C GLN A 16 8.00 -17.55 10.53
N ALA A 17 9.29 -17.77 10.25
CA ALA A 17 10.09 -16.75 9.59
C ALA A 17 9.63 -16.56 8.15
N GLY A 18 9.58 -15.30 7.71
CA GLY A 18 9.06 -14.92 6.40
C GLY A 18 8.38 -13.55 6.42
N LEU A 19 7.78 -13.23 5.28
CA LEU A 19 7.01 -12.01 5.07
C LEU A 19 5.53 -12.36 4.97
N GLN A 20 4.68 -11.63 5.68
CA GLN A 20 3.23 -11.73 5.57
C GLN A 20 2.69 -10.35 5.24
N VAL A 21 1.84 -10.26 4.21
CA VAL A 21 1.24 -9.01 3.74
C VAL A 21 -0.27 -9.14 3.78
N TRP A 22 -0.95 -8.16 4.37
CA TRP A 22 -2.40 -8.04 4.37
C TRP A 22 -2.79 -6.70 3.76
N ARG A 23 -3.89 -6.71 3.02
CA ARG A 23 -4.59 -5.52 2.54
C ARG A 23 -5.77 -5.25 3.46
N ILE A 24 -6.05 -3.97 3.70
CA ILE A 24 -7.21 -3.57 4.48
C ILE A 24 -8.36 -3.39 3.52
N GLU A 25 -9.38 -4.23 3.64
CA GLU A 25 -10.55 -4.19 2.78
C GLU A 25 -11.80 -4.07 3.66
N LYS A 26 -12.53 -2.95 3.53
CA LYS A 26 -13.77 -2.71 4.29
C LYS A 26 -13.58 -2.93 5.80
N LEU A 27 -12.46 -2.44 6.35
CA LEU A 27 -12.06 -2.56 7.76
C LEU A 27 -11.69 -3.99 8.22
N GLU A 28 -11.45 -4.92 7.31
CA GLU A 28 -10.99 -6.28 7.61
C GLU A 28 -9.55 -6.50 7.07
N LEU A 29 -8.80 -7.41 7.69
CA LEU A 29 -7.46 -7.80 7.20
C LEU A 29 -7.58 -8.97 6.24
N VAL A 30 -7.31 -8.71 4.96
CA VAL A 30 -7.35 -9.72 3.89
C VAL A 30 -5.92 -10.09 3.49
N PRO A 31 -5.51 -11.38 3.57
CA PRO A 31 -4.17 -11.79 3.17
C PRO A 31 -3.94 -11.59 1.68
N VAL A 32 -2.79 -11.02 1.34
CA VAL A 32 -2.35 -10.86 -0.06
C VAL A 32 -1.65 -12.14 -0.51
N PRO A 33 -1.92 -12.67 -1.72
CA PRO A 33 -1.20 -13.83 -2.24
C PRO A 33 0.32 -13.55 -2.38
N GLU A 34 1.16 -14.51 -1.99
CA GLU A 34 2.63 -14.35 -2.00
C GLU A 34 3.21 -14.01 -3.37
N SER A 35 2.58 -14.49 -4.45
CA SER A 35 2.97 -14.22 -5.84
C SER A 35 2.85 -12.75 -6.26
N VAL A 36 2.03 -11.97 -5.56
CA VAL A 36 1.82 -10.53 -5.80
C VAL A 36 2.38 -9.67 -4.67
N TYR A 37 3.27 -10.21 -3.84
CA TYR A 37 4.02 -9.42 -2.88
C TYR A 37 4.87 -8.36 -3.59
N GLY A 38 4.66 -7.10 -3.22
CA GLY A 38 5.25 -5.94 -3.89
C GLY A 38 4.23 -5.13 -4.67
N ASP A 39 3.02 -5.64 -4.88
CA ASP A 39 1.94 -4.95 -5.57
C ASP A 39 1.07 -4.20 -4.56
N PHE A 40 1.08 -2.88 -4.66
CA PHE A 40 0.33 -2.00 -3.77
C PHE A 40 -0.62 -1.14 -4.59
N TYR A 41 -1.90 -1.23 -4.29
CA TYR A 41 -2.89 -0.30 -4.81
C TYR A 41 -2.72 1.07 -4.15
N VAL A 42 -2.62 2.11 -4.97
CA VAL A 42 -2.39 3.50 -4.55
C VAL A 42 -3.54 4.05 -3.70
N GLY A 43 -4.75 3.50 -3.86
CA GLY A 43 -5.93 3.91 -3.10
C GLY A 43 -6.04 3.33 -1.70
N ASP A 44 -5.22 2.34 -1.33
CA ASP A 44 -5.47 1.49 -0.15
C ASP A 44 -4.39 1.59 0.92
N ALA A 45 -4.63 0.88 2.02
CA ALA A 45 -3.69 0.66 3.10
C ALA A 45 -3.36 -0.83 3.29
N TYR A 46 -2.13 -1.11 3.72
CA TYR A 46 -1.61 -2.47 3.90
C TYR A 46 -0.91 -2.61 5.24
N LEU A 47 -0.92 -3.83 5.77
CA LEU A 47 -0.13 -4.25 6.92
C LEU A 47 0.91 -5.28 6.46
N VAL A 48 2.17 -5.09 6.81
CA VAL A 48 3.28 -5.97 6.43
C VAL A 48 4.06 -6.39 7.67
N LEU A 49 4.09 -7.69 7.93
CA LEU A 49 4.84 -8.28 9.03
C LEU A 49 6.04 -9.05 8.48
N HIS A 50 7.24 -8.63 8.86
CA HIS A 50 8.46 -9.39 8.63
C HIS A 50 8.87 -10.09 9.92
N THR A 51 9.01 -11.42 9.84
CA THR A 51 9.41 -12.28 10.96
C THR A 51 10.79 -12.88 10.69
N ALA A 52 11.77 -12.59 11.55
CA ALA A 52 13.11 -13.15 11.45
C ALA A 52 13.40 -14.11 12.60
N LYS A 53 14.11 -15.21 12.31
CA LYS A 53 14.62 -16.11 13.37
C LYS A 53 15.69 -15.38 14.18
N ALA A 54 15.58 -15.45 15.49
CA ALA A 54 16.60 -15.00 16.42
C ALA A 54 17.14 -16.17 17.23
N SER A 55 18.20 -15.95 18.01
CA SER A 55 18.78 -16.96 18.90
C SER A 55 17.77 -17.52 19.91
N GLN A 56 16.76 -16.73 20.27
CA GLN A 56 15.66 -17.10 21.17
C GLN A 56 14.33 -16.66 20.53
N GLY A 57 13.74 -17.52 19.70
CA GLY A 57 12.44 -17.28 19.07
C GLY A 57 12.53 -16.41 17.81
N PHE A 58 11.68 -15.38 17.74
CA PHE A 58 11.53 -14.52 16.57
C PHE A 58 11.61 -13.04 16.93
N THR A 59 12.14 -12.25 16.00
CA THR A 59 12.00 -10.79 15.99
C THR A 59 11.04 -10.37 14.89
N TYR A 60 10.30 -9.30 15.15
CA TYR A 60 9.23 -8.83 14.27
C TYR A 60 9.47 -7.37 13.89
N ARG A 61 9.25 -7.06 12.61
CA ARG A 61 9.07 -5.69 12.15
C ARG A 61 7.67 -5.60 11.53
N LEU A 62 6.88 -4.67 12.03
CA LEU A 62 5.51 -4.45 11.61
C LEU A 62 5.44 -3.10 10.90
N HIS A 63 5.01 -3.11 9.65
CA HIS A 63 4.90 -1.92 8.83
C HIS A 63 3.44 -1.73 8.46
N PHE A 64 2.96 -0.50 8.50
CA PHE A 64 1.70 -0.15 7.83
C PHE A 64 2.01 0.81 6.69
N TRP A 65 1.61 0.43 5.49
CA TRP A 65 1.85 1.18 4.26
C TRP A 65 0.58 1.92 3.85
N LEU A 66 0.73 3.19 3.47
CA LEU A 66 -0.37 4.07 3.06
C LEU A 66 -0.15 4.58 1.64
N GLY A 67 -1.14 4.34 0.79
CA GLY A 67 -1.17 4.83 -0.58
C GLY A 67 -1.50 6.32 -0.68
N LYS A 68 -1.11 6.96 -1.78
CA LYS A 68 -1.48 8.36 -2.05
C LYS A 68 -2.93 8.43 -2.53
N ALA A 69 -3.84 8.91 -1.69
CA ALA A 69 -5.19 9.22 -2.14
C ALA A 69 -5.14 10.20 -3.32
N ARG A 70 -5.67 9.80 -4.48
CA ARG A 70 -5.93 10.78 -5.55
C ARG A 70 -7.00 11.73 -5.03
N ARG A 71 -6.74 13.04 -5.08
CA ARG A 71 -7.81 14.03 -5.12
C ARG A 71 -8.77 13.60 -6.22
N ALA A 72 -10.03 13.32 -5.89
CA ALA A 72 -11.08 13.49 -6.86
C ALA A 72 -10.94 14.92 -7.39
N ALA A 73 -10.79 15.08 -8.71
CA ALA A 73 -10.79 16.40 -9.34
C ALA A 73 -12.19 17.01 -9.14
N GLY A 74 -12.39 17.70 -8.02
CA GLY A 74 -13.53 18.59 -7.84
C GLY A 74 -13.39 19.78 -8.80
N PRO A 75 -14.51 20.35 -9.29
CA PRO A 75 -14.45 21.53 -10.14
C PRO A 75 -13.77 22.67 -9.38
N GLY A 76 -12.93 23.42 -10.10
CA GLY A 76 -11.98 24.36 -9.50
C GLY A 76 -12.59 25.59 -8.80
N ARG A 77 -11.67 26.29 -8.12
CA ARG A 77 -11.77 27.55 -7.35
C ARG A 77 -12.35 27.38 -5.93
N ALA A 78 -11.82 28.02 -4.89
CA ALA A 78 -11.16 29.32 -4.84
C ALA A 78 -9.88 29.34 -3.98
N GLN A 79 -8.99 30.23 -4.41
CA GLN A 79 -7.83 30.74 -3.71
C GLN A 79 -8.31 31.56 -2.49
N VAL A 80 -7.85 31.24 -1.28
CA VAL A 80 -8.04 32.11 -0.12
C VAL A 80 -6.71 32.77 0.19
N ALA A 81 -6.74 34.10 0.11
CA ALA A 81 -5.65 35.02 0.32
C ALA A 81 -5.06 34.92 1.74
N ALA A 82 -3.76 35.20 1.83
CA ALA A 82 -3.07 35.45 3.07
C ALA A 82 -3.71 36.64 3.82
N GLY A 83 -4.15 36.38 5.05
CA GLY A 83 -4.57 37.40 6.01
C GLY A 83 -3.87 37.14 7.34
N ARG A 84 -3.06 38.11 7.77
CA ARG A 84 -2.43 38.16 9.10
C ARG A 84 -3.52 38.33 10.18
N GLY A 85 -3.28 37.82 11.39
CA GLY A 85 -3.95 38.35 12.59
C GLY A 85 -4.17 37.33 13.71
N CYS A 86 -3.58 37.61 14.87
CA CYS A 86 -3.68 36.89 16.13
C CYS A 86 -5.11 36.77 16.70
N GLY A 87 -5.34 35.74 17.51
CA GLY A 87 -6.47 35.69 18.46
C GLY A 87 -6.77 34.26 18.89
N GLY A 88 -6.50 33.93 20.16
CA GLY A 88 -6.84 32.63 20.74
C GLY A 88 -8.35 32.39 20.78
N ALA A 89 -8.77 31.13 20.60
CA ALA A 89 -10.12 30.68 20.90
C ALA A 89 -10.10 29.19 21.28
N GLU A 90 -10.92 28.87 22.27
CA GLU A 90 -11.06 27.59 22.97
C GLU A 90 -11.38 26.39 22.06
N ILE A 91 -10.87 25.24 22.48
CA ILE A 91 -11.18 23.90 21.99
C ILE A 91 -12.60 23.51 22.42
N GLY A 92 -13.57 23.71 21.53
CA GLY A 92 -14.91 23.12 21.63
C GLY A 92 -14.87 21.63 21.27
N SER A 93 -15.28 20.78 22.20
CA SER A 93 -15.51 19.34 21.96
C SER A 93 -16.67 19.16 20.99
N LEU A 94 -16.44 18.46 19.88
CA LEU A 94 -17.49 18.01 18.96
C LEU A 94 -17.80 16.54 19.27
N GLU A 95 -18.93 16.26 19.92
CA GLU A 95 -19.44 14.90 20.06
C GLU A 95 -20.01 14.43 18.71
N LEU A 96 -19.39 13.39 18.12
CA LEU A 96 -19.96 12.65 17.01
C LEU A 96 -20.84 11.53 17.56
N GLY A 97 -22.16 11.71 17.46
CA GLY A 97 -23.16 10.71 17.79
C GLY A 97 -23.10 9.53 16.82
N LEU A 98 -22.46 8.44 17.23
CA LEU A 98 -22.61 7.13 16.59
C LEU A 98 -23.89 6.48 17.12
N GLY A 99 -24.92 6.41 16.27
CA GLY A 99 -26.14 5.67 16.56
C GLY A 99 -25.88 4.16 16.56
N GLY A 100 -25.75 3.58 17.76
CA GLY A 100 -25.72 2.14 18.00
C GLY A 100 -26.73 1.75 19.07
N VAL A 101 -27.42 0.62 18.87
CA VAL A 101 -28.45 0.08 19.77
C VAL A 101 -27.85 -0.22 21.16
N PRO A 102 -28.43 0.28 22.27
CA PRO A 102 -27.84 0.12 23.59
C PRO A 102 -28.10 -1.28 24.19
N GLN A 103 -27.04 -1.95 24.66
CA GLN A 103 -27.16 -3.11 25.55
C GLN A 103 -27.01 -2.66 27.01
N THR A 104 -28.01 -2.95 27.84
CA THR A 104 -28.06 -2.59 29.27
C THR A 104 -27.70 -3.78 30.16
N ARG A 105 -26.97 -3.53 31.26
CA ARG A 105 -26.78 -4.50 32.36
C ARG A 105 -28.03 -4.58 33.25
N PRO A 106 -28.18 -5.64 34.09
CA PRO A 106 -29.34 -5.84 34.96
C PRO A 106 -29.59 -4.74 36.01
N ASP A 107 -28.61 -3.85 36.22
CA ASP A 107 -28.64 -2.72 37.17
C ASP A 107 -28.95 -1.37 36.50
N GLY A 108 -29.36 -1.36 35.22
CA GLY A 108 -29.90 -0.18 34.55
C GLY A 108 -28.88 0.93 34.23
N LYS A 109 -27.58 0.68 34.42
CA LYS A 109 -26.52 1.64 34.04
C LYS A 109 -25.97 1.36 32.64
N PRO A 110 -25.66 2.39 31.84
CA PRO A 110 -25.04 2.24 30.53
C PRO A 110 -23.65 1.61 30.65
N VAL A 111 -23.36 0.63 29.78
CA VAL A 111 -22.03 0.04 29.66
C VAL A 111 -21.18 0.93 28.77
N ALA A 112 -20.30 1.73 29.36
CA ALA A 112 -19.23 2.35 28.59
C ALA A 112 -18.30 1.24 28.04
N PRO A 113 -17.90 1.29 26.75
CA PRO A 113 -16.88 0.39 26.24
C PRO A 113 -15.58 0.70 26.98
N LYS A 114 -15.18 -0.21 27.87
CA LYS A 114 -13.92 -0.13 28.60
C LYS A 114 -12.78 -0.49 27.64
N PHE A 115 -12.34 0.48 26.84
CA PHE A 115 -11.01 0.44 26.25
C PHE A 115 -10.01 0.63 27.40
N CYS A 116 -9.46 -0.47 27.91
CA CYS A 116 -8.44 -0.44 28.95
C CYS A 116 -7.10 -0.02 28.33
N LEU A 117 -6.97 1.28 28.04
CA LEU A 117 -5.74 1.98 27.65
C LEU A 117 -4.81 2.13 28.87
N HIS A 118 -4.25 1.05 29.40
CA HIS A 118 -3.26 1.14 30.47
C HIS A 118 -2.15 0.10 30.30
N SER A 119 -1.20 0.40 29.42
CA SER A 119 0.25 0.26 29.65
C SER A 119 1.04 0.74 28.42
N PHE A 120 2.03 1.61 28.67
CA PHE A 120 2.95 2.27 27.72
C PHE A 120 2.43 3.56 27.03
N PRO A 121 2.69 4.77 27.60
CA PRO A 121 2.09 6.03 27.16
C PRO A 121 2.75 6.72 25.95
N CYS A 122 4.02 6.42 25.60
CA CYS A 122 4.79 7.34 24.75
C CYS A 122 4.56 7.16 23.23
N LEU A 123 4.35 5.94 22.72
CA LEU A 123 4.20 5.69 21.27
C LEU A 123 2.74 5.51 20.80
N ARG A 124 1.79 5.17 21.70
CA ARG A 124 0.38 4.96 21.32
C ARG A 124 -0.32 6.24 20.86
N ASN A 125 0.06 7.40 21.41
CA ASN A 125 -0.55 8.68 21.05
C ASN A 125 -0.02 9.23 19.70
N GLU A 126 1.23 8.97 19.33
CA GLU A 126 1.79 9.49 18.07
C GLU A 126 1.21 8.77 16.85
N VAL A 127 1.04 7.44 16.90
CA VAL A 127 0.50 6.67 15.77
C VAL A 127 -0.98 7.01 15.51
N LEU A 128 -1.80 7.15 16.56
CA LEU A 128 -3.21 7.53 16.43
C LEU A 128 -3.40 9.00 16.03
N SER A 129 -2.60 9.92 16.57
CA SER A 129 -2.74 11.35 16.23
C SER A 129 -2.29 11.66 14.80
N PHE A 130 -1.31 10.95 14.25
CA PHE A 130 -0.86 11.13 12.86
C PHE A 130 -1.80 10.51 11.83
N ALA A 131 -2.47 9.40 12.13
CA ALA A 131 -3.43 8.77 11.21
C ALA A 131 -4.62 9.70 10.86
N ILE A 132 -4.98 10.61 11.77
CA ILE A 132 -6.11 11.54 11.62
C ILE A 132 -5.78 12.74 10.69
N SER A 133 -4.51 13.00 10.36
CA SER A 133 -4.06 14.21 9.66
C SER A 133 -3.58 13.98 8.21
N GLY A 134 -3.55 12.74 7.74
CA GLY A 134 -2.99 12.37 6.43
C GLY A 134 -3.98 12.49 5.26
N LYS A 135 -3.54 13.05 4.13
CA LYS A 135 -4.28 13.07 2.84
C LYS A 135 -3.98 11.82 2.00
N GLU A 136 -3.90 10.65 2.63
CA GLU A 136 -3.37 9.41 2.06
C GLU A 136 -4.37 8.26 2.31
N CYS A 137 -4.65 7.45 1.29
CA CYS A 137 -5.82 6.54 1.14
C CYS A 137 -7.15 7.11 1.69
N THR A 138 -8.22 6.33 1.78
CA THR A 138 -9.42 6.80 2.48
C THR A 138 -9.14 6.95 3.99
N GLN A 139 -9.79 7.92 4.65
CA GLN A 139 -9.50 8.25 6.06
C GLN A 139 -9.79 7.07 7.00
N ASP A 140 -10.83 6.30 6.69
CA ASP A 140 -11.22 5.08 7.38
C ASP A 140 -10.20 3.95 7.19
N GLU A 141 -9.66 3.75 6.00
CA GLU A 141 -8.63 2.72 5.75
C GLU A 141 -7.30 3.04 6.44
N SER A 142 -6.84 4.29 6.41
CA SER A 142 -5.63 4.70 7.13
C SER A 142 -5.77 4.58 8.65
N THR A 143 -6.95 4.93 9.18
CA THR A 143 -7.27 4.76 10.60
C THR A 143 -7.32 3.28 10.98
N ALA A 144 -7.94 2.44 10.14
CA ALA A 144 -7.98 1.00 10.34
C ALA A 144 -6.57 0.38 10.34
N ALA A 145 -5.67 0.85 9.46
CA ALA A 145 -4.29 0.39 9.42
C ALA A 145 -3.54 0.64 10.72
N ALA A 146 -3.69 1.84 11.28
CA ALA A 146 -3.10 2.19 12.55
C ALA A 146 -3.68 1.32 13.69
N ILE A 147 -5.00 1.10 13.71
CA ILE A 147 -5.66 0.26 14.72
C ILE A 147 -5.15 -1.18 14.64
N PHE A 148 -5.14 -1.79 13.45
CA PHE A 148 -4.65 -3.15 13.27
C PHE A 148 -3.18 -3.30 13.64
N THR A 149 -2.36 -2.27 13.38
CA THR A 149 -0.96 -2.26 13.78
C THR A 149 -0.82 -2.36 15.30
N VAL A 150 -1.56 -1.55 16.05
CA VAL A 150 -1.54 -1.56 17.53
C VAL A 150 -2.07 -2.88 18.07
N GLN A 151 -3.16 -3.41 17.51
CA GLN A 151 -3.72 -4.67 17.95
C GLN A 151 -2.76 -5.84 17.68
N MET A 152 -2.11 -5.87 16.52
CA MET A 152 -1.13 -6.91 16.16
C MET A 152 0.11 -6.84 17.05
N ASP A 153 0.58 -5.63 17.37
CA ASP A 153 1.66 -5.40 18.32
C ASP A 153 1.33 -5.95 19.72
N ASP A 154 0.16 -5.61 20.24
CA ASP A 154 -0.35 -6.12 21.52
C ASP A 154 -0.46 -7.66 21.50
N TYR A 155 -0.95 -8.23 20.39
CA TYR A 155 -1.06 -9.69 20.21
C TYR A 155 0.31 -10.39 20.21
N LEU A 156 1.33 -9.76 19.61
CA LEU A 156 2.71 -10.26 19.60
C LEU A 156 3.50 -9.88 20.88
N GLY A 157 2.81 -9.31 21.88
CA GLY A 157 3.35 -8.99 23.20
C GLY A 157 4.25 -7.77 23.23
N GLY A 158 3.99 -6.76 22.37
CA GLY A 158 4.76 -5.52 22.29
C GLY A 158 6.20 -5.71 21.80
N LYS A 159 6.49 -6.84 21.15
CA LYS A 159 7.80 -7.18 20.58
C LYS A 159 8.09 -6.54 19.22
N PRO A 160 7.10 -6.35 18.33
CA PRO A 160 7.35 -5.75 17.02
C PRO A 160 7.91 -4.33 17.09
N VAL A 161 8.81 -4.01 16.16
CA VAL A 161 9.14 -2.62 15.84
C VAL A 161 8.14 -2.11 14.80
N GLN A 162 7.36 -1.09 15.15
CA GLN A 162 6.34 -0.51 14.28
C GLN A 162 6.94 0.57 13.37
N ASN A 163 6.60 0.54 12.08
CA ASN A 163 7.05 1.51 11.09
C ASN A 163 5.87 2.03 10.26
N ARG A 164 5.82 3.34 10.05
CA ARG A 164 4.89 3.99 9.13
C ARG A 164 5.55 4.13 7.77
N GLU A 165 4.96 3.51 6.75
CA GLU A 165 5.49 3.53 5.39
C GLU A 165 4.57 4.35 4.47
N LEU A 166 5.16 5.30 3.76
CA LEU A 166 4.45 6.15 2.82
C LEU A 166 4.83 5.82 1.39
N GLN A 167 3.84 5.80 0.49
CA GLN A 167 4.10 5.59 -0.93
C GLN A 167 5.18 6.56 -1.46
N GLY A 168 6.28 5.99 -1.93
CA GLY A 168 7.42 6.70 -2.50
C GLY A 168 8.46 7.19 -1.49
N TYR A 169 8.18 7.09 -0.19
CA TYR A 169 9.08 7.46 0.91
C TYR A 169 9.31 6.29 1.88
N GLU A 170 9.18 5.06 1.38
CA GLU A 170 9.35 3.86 2.19
C GLU A 170 10.78 3.72 2.72
N SER A 171 10.89 3.11 3.90
CA SER A 171 12.16 2.78 4.55
C SER A 171 12.97 1.79 3.72
N THR A 172 14.30 1.81 3.91
CA THR A 172 15.20 0.85 3.24
C THR A 172 14.93 -0.59 3.65
N ASP A 173 14.52 -0.79 4.91
CA ASP A 173 14.15 -2.10 5.44
C ASP A 173 12.91 -2.64 4.70
N PHE A 174 11.85 -1.82 4.60
CA PHE A 174 10.61 -2.19 3.93
C PHE A 174 10.82 -2.55 2.46
N VAL A 175 11.50 -1.66 1.73
CA VAL A 175 11.84 -1.90 0.32
C VAL A 175 12.69 -3.17 0.18
N GLY A 176 13.59 -3.42 1.13
CA GLY A 176 14.48 -4.57 1.12
C GLY A 176 13.78 -5.92 1.11
N TYR A 177 12.51 -5.98 1.53
CA TYR A 177 11.69 -7.20 1.49
C TYR A 177 11.27 -7.59 0.07
N PHE A 178 11.08 -6.62 -0.82
CA PHE A 178 10.55 -6.84 -2.17
C PHE A 178 11.67 -6.82 -3.21
N LYS A 179 12.31 -7.97 -3.45
CA LYS A 179 13.47 -8.07 -4.36
C LYS A 179 13.14 -7.69 -5.82
N GLY A 180 11.90 -7.90 -6.25
CA GLY A 180 11.38 -7.49 -7.56
C GLY A 180 11.07 -5.99 -7.68
N GLY A 181 11.21 -5.23 -6.59
CA GLY A 181 10.78 -3.83 -6.51
C GLY A 181 9.33 -3.69 -6.05
N LEU A 182 8.87 -2.43 -5.99
CA LEU A 182 7.49 -2.08 -5.64
C LEU A 182 6.72 -1.74 -6.93
N LYS A 183 5.52 -2.31 -7.08
CA LYS A 183 4.57 -1.99 -8.14
C LYS A 183 3.40 -1.20 -7.55
N TYR A 184 3.16 0.00 -8.06
CA TYR A 184 2.02 0.83 -7.66
C TYR A 184 0.91 0.70 -8.71
N LYS A 185 -0.19 0.09 -8.31
CA LYS A 185 -1.37 -0.14 -9.15
C LYS A 185 -2.39 0.96 -8.93
N ALA A 186 -3.00 1.46 -10.01
CA ALA A 186 -4.08 2.42 -9.90
C ALA A 186 -5.35 1.79 -9.28
N GLY A 187 -6.17 2.62 -8.63
CA GLY A 187 -7.40 2.18 -7.98
C GLY A 187 -7.19 1.61 -6.57
N GLY A 188 -8.13 0.77 -6.12
CA GLY A 188 -8.18 0.22 -4.78
C GLY A 188 -9.53 -0.42 -4.43
N VAL A 189 -9.81 -0.58 -3.14
CA VAL A 189 -11.06 -1.16 -2.61
C VAL A 189 -12.26 -0.30 -3.03
N ALA A 190 -12.10 1.03 -2.97
CA ALA A 190 -13.11 1.99 -3.40
C ALA A 190 -13.46 1.86 -4.90
N SER A 191 -12.55 1.37 -5.74
CA SER A 191 -12.80 1.09 -7.16
C SER A 191 -13.17 -0.37 -7.44
N GLY A 192 -13.34 -1.19 -6.40
CA GLY A 192 -13.71 -2.61 -6.53
C GLY A 192 -12.60 -3.54 -7.03
N LEU A 193 -11.34 -3.08 -7.02
CA LEU A 193 -10.21 -3.90 -7.48
C LEU A 193 -9.68 -4.78 -6.33
N ASN A 194 -9.31 -6.02 -6.65
CA ASN A 194 -8.78 -6.99 -5.70
C ASN A 194 -7.45 -7.57 -6.14
N HIS A 195 -6.66 -8.07 -5.18
CA HIS A 195 -5.50 -8.92 -5.47
C HIS A 195 -5.99 -10.33 -5.84
N VAL A 196 -6.60 -10.45 -7.01
CA VAL A 196 -6.88 -11.75 -7.61
C VAL A 196 -5.70 -12.10 -8.51
N LEU A 197 -5.21 -13.34 -8.42
CA LEU A 197 -4.32 -13.91 -9.42
C LEU A 197 -5.10 -14.06 -10.72
N THR A 198 -5.15 -12.99 -11.50
CA THR A 198 -5.83 -13.02 -12.77
C THR A 198 -4.86 -13.58 -13.79
N ASN A 199 -5.18 -14.76 -14.32
CA ASN A 199 -4.60 -15.31 -15.55
C ASN A 199 -5.02 -14.48 -16.79
N ASP A 200 -5.30 -13.20 -16.57
CA ASP A 200 -5.96 -12.29 -17.47
C ASP A 200 -4.96 -11.77 -18.49
N LEU A 201 -5.22 -12.16 -19.73
CA LEU A 201 -4.46 -11.80 -20.91
C LEU A 201 -5.07 -10.58 -21.61
N THR A 202 -5.99 -9.85 -20.96
CA THR A 202 -6.61 -8.63 -21.51
C THR A 202 -6.16 -7.37 -20.77
N ALA A 203 -5.06 -7.42 -20.02
CA ALA A 203 -4.52 -6.23 -19.37
C ALA A 203 -4.06 -5.22 -20.41
N GLU A 204 -4.33 -3.94 -20.17
CA GLU A 204 -3.90 -2.83 -21.00
C GLU A 204 -3.46 -1.69 -20.08
N ARG A 205 -2.15 -1.56 -19.85
CA ARG A 205 -1.58 -0.58 -18.92
C ARG A 205 -0.14 -0.19 -19.27
N LEU A 206 0.26 0.99 -18.81
CA LEU A 206 1.62 1.50 -18.91
C LEU A 206 2.24 1.63 -17.52
N LEU A 207 3.43 1.07 -17.32
CA LEU A 207 4.20 1.19 -16.10
C LEU A 207 5.46 2.02 -16.33
N HIS A 208 5.59 3.12 -15.62
CA HIS A 208 6.81 3.92 -15.58
C HIS A 208 7.78 3.32 -14.55
N VAL A 209 8.92 2.82 -15.03
CA VAL A 209 9.95 2.22 -14.19
C VAL A 209 10.99 3.28 -13.85
N LYS A 210 11.02 3.69 -12.58
CA LYS A 210 11.95 4.72 -12.11
C LYS A 210 12.62 4.33 -10.80
N GLY A 211 13.91 4.69 -10.70
CA GLY A 211 14.63 4.70 -9.44
C GLY A 211 16.07 4.22 -9.54
N ARG A 212 16.97 4.92 -8.85
CA ARG A 212 18.42 4.67 -8.92
C ARG A 212 18.91 3.52 -8.04
N ARG A 213 18.35 3.38 -6.83
CA ARG A 213 18.70 2.32 -5.86
C ARG A 213 17.53 1.36 -5.66
N VAL A 214 16.35 1.95 -5.55
CA VAL A 214 15.08 1.26 -5.34
C VAL A 214 14.24 1.52 -6.58
N VAL A 215 13.87 0.45 -7.26
CA VAL A 215 13.08 0.54 -8.49
C VAL A 215 11.63 0.45 -8.13
N ARG A 216 10.85 1.38 -8.66
CA ARG A 216 9.40 1.42 -8.51
C ARG A 216 8.81 1.44 -9.91
N ALA A 217 7.81 0.59 -10.13
CA ALA A 217 7.00 0.59 -11.34
C ALA A 217 5.66 1.23 -10.99
N THR A 218 5.38 2.39 -11.56
CA THR A 218 4.15 3.15 -11.27
C THR A 218 3.25 3.11 -12.48
N GLU A 219 1.99 2.75 -12.30
CA GLU A 219 0.99 2.82 -13.37
C GLU A 219 0.73 4.28 -13.77
N VAL A 220 0.84 4.56 -15.07
CA VAL A 220 0.66 5.87 -15.70
C VAL A 220 -0.29 5.74 -16.90
N PRO A 221 -0.88 6.84 -17.40
CA PRO A 221 -1.75 6.79 -18.57
C PRO A 221 -1.04 6.17 -19.78
N LEU A 222 -1.73 5.24 -20.47
CA LEU A 222 -1.24 4.58 -21.68
C LEU A 222 -1.32 5.54 -22.87
N THR A 223 -0.39 6.50 -22.92
CA THR A 223 -0.31 7.56 -23.94
C THR A 223 1.14 8.01 -24.10
N TRP A 224 1.52 8.50 -25.27
CA TRP A 224 2.86 9.08 -25.49
C TRP A 224 3.26 10.20 -24.52
N ASP A 225 2.29 10.97 -23.99
CA ASP A 225 2.56 12.04 -23.02
C ASP A 225 3.19 11.54 -21.71
N SER A 226 3.05 10.26 -21.38
CA SER A 226 3.67 9.64 -20.19
C SER A 226 5.15 9.32 -20.38
N PHE A 227 5.62 9.22 -21.63
CA PHE A 227 6.96 8.75 -21.93
C PHE A 227 8.02 9.85 -21.77
N ASN A 228 9.24 9.42 -21.48
CA ASN A 228 10.42 10.28 -21.54
C ASN A 228 11.65 9.48 -21.97
N LYS A 229 12.64 10.18 -22.52
CA LYS A 229 13.85 9.54 -23.09
C LYS A 229 14.79 8.95 -22.05
N GLY A 230 14.68 9.38 -20.79
CA GLY A 230 15.63 9.06 -19.73
C GLY A 230 15.27 7.85 -18.87
N ASP A 231 14.06 7.31 -19.00
CA ASP A 231 13.58 6.22 -18.18
C ASP A 231 13.19 4.99 -19.05
N CYS A 232 12.84 3.89 -18.38
CA CYS A 232 12.27 2.70 -19.02
C CYS A 232 10.77 2.61 -18.70
N PHE A 233 10.02 2.05 -19.64
CA PHE A 233 8.59 1.86 -19.53
C PHE A 233 8.23 0.40 -19.86
N ILE A 234 7.18 -0.12 -19.23
CA ILE A 234 6.64 -1.43 -19.54
C ILE A 234 5.21 -1.23 -20.03
N ILE A 235 4.98 -1.59 -21.28
CA ILE A 235 3.66 -1.64 -21.88
C ILE A 235 3.17 -3.07 -21.75
N ASP A 236 2.10 -3.27 -21.00
CA ASP A 236 1.53 -4.57 -20.73
C ASP A 236 0.19 -4.68 -21.46
N LEU A 237 0.17 -5.47 -22.54
CA LEU A 237 -0.98 -5.75 -23.39
C LEU A 237 -1.51 -7.17 -23.20
N GLY A 238 -1.25 -7.79 -22.03
CA GLY A 238 -1.80 -9.10 -21.71
C GLY A 238 -0.98 -10.27 -22.29
N THR A 239 -1.14 -10.55 -23.59
CA THR A 239 -0.36 -11.60 -24.26
C THR A 239 1.08 -11.19 -24.50
N GLU A 240 1.31 -9.91 -24.74
CA GLU A 240 2.62 -9.34 -25.03
C GLU A 240 2.98 -8.26 -24.02
N ILE A 241 4.23 -8.27 -23.57
CA ILE A 241 4.79 -7.29 -22.65
C ILE A 241 5.97 -6.64 -23.36
N TYR A 242 5.85 -5.34 -23.63
CA TYR A 242 6.90 -4.55 -24.26
C TYR A 242 7.69 -3.80 -23.20
N GLN A 243 9.00 -4.03 -23.14
CA GLN A 243 9.92 -3.21 -22.37
C GLN A 243 10.47 -2.12 -23.29
N TRP A 244 9.90 -0.92 -23.22
CA TRP A 244 10.40 0.23 -23.96
C TRP A 244 11.53 0.92 -23.19
N CYS A 245 12.66 1.13 -23.86
CA CYS A 245 13.86 1.72 -23.28
C CYS A 245 14.16 3.06 -23.97
N GLY A 246 14.13 4.16 -23.20
CA GLY A 246 14.47 5.48 -23.73
C GLY A 246 15.93 5.59 -24.17
N SER A 247 16.19 6.47 -25.14
CA SER A 247 17.53 6.65 -25.72
C SER A 247 18.59 7.09 -24.71
N SER A 248 18.21 7.78 -23.63
CA SER A 248 19.12 8.26 -22.58
C SER A 248 19.03 7.50 -21.26
N CYS A 249 18.26 6.41 -21.18
CA CYS A 249 18.19 5.58 -19.98
C CYS A 249 19.48 4.76 -19.78
N ASN A 250 19.85 4.54 -18.52
CA ASN A 250 21.10 3.88 -18.19
C ASN A 250 20.97 2.34 -18.15
N LYS A 251 22.10 1.62 -18.23
CA LYS A 251 22.11 0.14 -18.23
C LYS A 251 21.49 -0.48 -16.97
N TYR A 252 21.57 0.20 -15.83
CA TYR A 252 20.98 -0.29 -14.59
C TYR A 252 19.45 -0.19 -14.61
N GLU A 253 18.89 0.92 -15.10
CA GLU A 253 17.46 1.09 -15.32
C GLU A 253 16.89 0.04 -16.27
N ARG A 254 17.60 -0.25 -17.37
CA ARG A 254 17.24 -1.30 -18.33
C ARG A 254 17.18 -2.68 -17.67
N LEU A 255 18.22 -3.05 -16.90
CA LEU A 255 18.25 -4.32 -16.16
C LEU A 255 17.09 -4.42 -15.17
N LYS A 256 16.75 -3.31 -14.51
CA LYS A 256 15.68 -3.26 -13.52
C LYS A 256 14.29 -3.30 -14.15
N ALA A 257 14.09 -2.62 -15.28
CA ALA A 257 12.88 -2.77 -16.08
C ALA A 257 12.71 -4.21 -16.57
N SER A 258 13.81 -4.88 -16.96
CA SER A 258 13.78 -6.29 -17.35
C SER A 258 13.33 -7.21 -16.20
N GLN A 259 13.78 -6.93 -14.97
CA GLN A 259 13.34 -7.67 -13.77
C GLN A 259 11.84 -7.50 -13.52
N VAL A 260 11.32 -6.28 -13.64
CA VAL A 260 9.88 -6.00 -13.49
C VAL A 260 9.08 -6.70 -14.59
N ALA A 261 9.46 -6.57 -15.86
CA ALA A 261 8.77 -7.18 -17.00
C ALA A 261 8.79 -8.73 -16.90
N THR A 262 9.92 -9.32 -16.50
CA THR A 262 10.03 -10.76 -16.23
C THR A 262 9.12 -11.18 -15.08
N GLY A 263 9.05 -10.39 -14.01
CA GLY A 263 8.15 -10.63 -12.89
C GLY A 263 6.68 -10.63 -13.29
N ILE A 264 6.24 -9.71 -14.16
CA ILE A 264 4.87 -9.68 -14.70
C ILE A 264 4.62 -10.96 -15.52
N ARG A 265 5.52 -11.30 -16.43
CA ARG A 265 5.42 -12.52 -17.24
C ARG A 265 5.29 -13.78 -16.39
N ASP A 266 6.17 -13.96 -15.42
CA ASP A 266 6.28 -15.21 -14.66
C ASP A 266 5.23 -15.30 -13.55
N ASN A 267 5.01 -14.22 -12.80
CA ASN A 267 4.15 -14.24 -11.61
C ASN A 267 2.68 -13.89 -11.91
N GLU A 268 2.42 -12.94 -12.81
CA GLU A 268 1.06 -12.53 -13.15
C GLU A 268 0.50 -13.36 -14.32
N ARG A 269 1.35 -13.74 -15.28
CA ARG A 269 0.91 -14.45 -16.50
C ARG A 269 1.28 -15.93 -16.54
N ASN A 270 1.91 -16.46 -15.49
CA ASN A 270 2.35 -17.85 -15.41
C ASN A 270 3.24 -18.27 -16.59
N GLY A 271 4.10 -17.36 -17.06
CA GLY A 271 5.04 -17.60 -18.16
C GLY A 271 4.42 -17.61 -19.56
N ARG A 272 3.12 -17.34 -19.71
CA ARG A 272 2.39 -17.44 -20.99
C ARG A 272 2.52 -16.22 -21.89
N SER A 273 3.05 -15.11 -21.36
CA SER A 273 3.20 -13.86 -22.11
C SER A 273 4.59 -13.78 -22.77
N GLN A 274 4.64 -13.16 -23.95
CA GLN A 274 5.89 -12.89 -24.65
C GLN A 274 6.47 -11.54 -24.22
N LEU A 275 7.77 -11.53 -23.85
CA LEU A 275 8.49 -10.32 -23.49
C LEU A 275 9.30 -9.83 -24.70
N ILE A 276 9.07 -8.59 -25.12
CA ILE A 276 9.70 -7.95 -26.27
C ILE A 276 10.41 -6.68 -25.79
N VAL A 277 11.71 -6.54 -26.06
CA VAL A 277 12.45 -5.32 -25.72
C VAL A 277 12.42 -4.38 -26.92
N VAL A 278 12.03 -3.14 -26.69
CA VAL A 278 11.87 -2.09 -27.70
C VAL A 278 12.76 -0.91 -27.34
N GLU A 279 13.49 -0.39 -28.32
CA GLU A 279 14.31 0.82 -28.18
C GLU A 279 13.59 2.02 -28.80
N GLU A 280 13.81 3.21 -28.26
CA GLU A 280 13.28 4.46 -28.82
C GLU A 280 13.61 4.59 -30.33
N GLY A 281 12.58 4.78 -31.15
CA GLY A 281 12.67 4.90 -32.61
C GLY A 281 12.66 3.57 -33.37
N SER A 282 12.49 2.44 -32.69
CA SER A 282 12.33 1.10 -33.29
C SER A 282 11.04 0.43 -32.83
N GLU A 283 10.00 1.22 -32.54
CA GLU A 283 8.72 0.74 -32.06
C GLU A 283 7.96 -0.05 -33.14
N PRO A 284 7.41 -1.24 -32.80
CA PRO A 284 6.61 -2.01 -33.72
C PRO A 284 5.26 -1.33 -33.97
N SER A 285 4.64 -1.58 -35.13
CA SER A 285 3.39 -0.93 -35.55
C SER A 285 2.25 -1.12 -34.54
N GLU A 286 2.16 -2.31 -33.96
CA GLU A 286 1.17 -2.69 -32.97
C GLU A 286 1.24 -1.80 -31.72
N LEU A 287 2.44 -1.38 -31.34
CA LEU A 287 2.65 -0.49 -30.20
C LEU A 287 2.27 0.96 -30.52
N ILE A 288 2.47 1.40 -31.77
CA ILE A 288 2.12 2.74 -32.23
C ILE A 288 0.60 2.91 -32.31
N GLU A 289 -0.15 1.85 -32.65
CA GLU A 289 -1.61 1.91 -32.74
C GLU A 289 -2.30 2.08 -31.37
N VAL A 290 -1.65 1.64 -30.29
CA VAL A 290 -2.20 1.65 -28.92
C VAL A 290 -1.82 2.92 -28.13
N LEU A 291 -0.69 3.56 -28.45
CA LEU A 291 -0.10 4.68 -27.69
C LEU A 291 -0.43 6.07 -28.26
#